data_AF-F0LN64-F1
#
_entry.id   AF-F0LN64-F1
#
_cell.length_a   1.000
_cell.length_b   1.000
_cell.length_c   1.000
_cell.angle_alpha   90.00
_cell.angle_beta   90.00
_cell.angle_gamma   90.00
#
_symmetry.space_group_name_H-M   'P 1'
#
loop_
_entity.id
_entity.type
_entity.pdbx_description
1 polymer ?
#
loop_
_entity_poly.entity_id
_entity_poly.type
_entity_poly.pdbx_seq_one_letter_code
_entity_poly.pdbx_strand_id
1 'polypeptide(L)'
;MPSWRVHKKWGERILGFSTSKIDQLIDQDETHDAGRYDINIFERQVTHVKSLYGETGVEYYILHHLLDYAEQRLLSILSDEAIREYYERTRSAEEVLREVRRKLLEDLQEFKLKDDPFIAKTIKKIVKFYQNLDMLDELIFDIMNGDNFPKRLGNIIYMKAIPHSKSWYFIDQKKVDEIVNIAIECIGEIFGILAKKFQ
;
A
#
# COMPACT_ATOMS: atom_id res chain seq x y z
N MET A 1 -1.17 4.24 6.45
CA MET A 1 0.25 4.26 6.15
C MET A 1 0.88 2.99 6.70
N PRO A 2 1.86 2.39 6.00
CA PRO A 2 2.69 1.33 6.56
C PRO A 2 3.32 1.76 7.88
N SER A 3 3.65 0.78 8.72
CA SER A 3 4.40 1.09 9.95
C SER A 3 5.80 1.64 9.61
N TRP A 4 6.36 2.49 10.48
CA TRP A 4 7.75 2.95 10.37
C TRP A 4 8.77 1.82 10.26
N ARG A 5 8.43 0.63 10.78
CA ARG A 5 9.25 -0.59 10.61
C ARG A 5 9.38 -0.97 9.13
N VAL A 6 8.30 -0.88 8.36
CA VAL A 6 8.29 -1.16 6.92
C VAL A 6 9.11 -0.11 6.19
N HIS A 7 8.89 1.19 6.45
CA HIS A 7 9.69 2.26 5.84
C HIS A 7 11.18 2.10 6.12
N LYS A 8 11.55 1.82 7.37
CA LYS A 8 12.92 1.55 7.77
C LYS A 8 13.51 0.36 7.01
N LYS A 9 12.82 -0.79 7.01
CA LYS A 9 13.28 -2.02 6.35
C LYS A 9 13.57 -1.77 4.86
N TRP A 10 12.64 -1.14 4.15
CA TRP A 10 12.77 -0.90 2.72
C TRP A 10 13.75 0.23 2.39
N GLY A 11 13.87 1.25 3.24
CA GLY A 11 14.91 2.28 3.13
C GLY A 11 16.31 1.70 3.21
N GLU A 12 16.59 0.91 4.25
CA GLU A 12 17.89 0.24 4.39
C GLU A 12 18.16 -0.73 3.23
N ARG A 13 17.14 -1.46 2.78
CA ARG A 13 17.32 -2.46 1.71
C ARG A 13 17.55 -1.85 0.33
N ILE A 14 16.80 -0.81 -0.03
CA ILE A 14 16.85 -0.23 -1.39
C ILE A 14 17.91 0.86 -1.48
N LEU A 15 18.07 1.66 -0.43
CA LEU A 15 18.88 2.89 -0.43
C LEU A 15 20.10 2.80 0.50
N GLY A 16 20.17 1.79 1.38
CA GLY A 16 21.17 1.77 2.46
C GLY A 16 21.00 2.92 3.44
N PHE A 17 19.78 3.44 3.56
CA PHE A 17 19.49 4.63 4.35
C PHE A 17 18.05 4.64 4.85
N SER A 18 17.88 4.91 6.14
CA SER A 18 16.60 5.23 6.75
C SER A 18 16.77 6.27 7.85
N THR A 19 15.75 7.09 8.10
CA THR A 19 15.76 8.01 9.22
C THR A 19 14.35 8.35 9.70
N SER A 20 14.10 8.11 10.98
CA SER A 20 12.83 8.46 11.63
C SER A 20 12.48 9.94 11.56
N LYS A 21 13.47 10.83 11.33
CA LYS A 21 13.21 12.27 11.17
C LYS A 21 12.46 12.60 9.87
N ILE A 22 12.73 11.86 8.79
CA ILE A 22 11.98 12.01 7.54
C ILE A 22 10.59 11.41 7.70
N ASP A 23 10.47 10.24 8.34
CA ASP A 23 9.17 9.64 8.64
C ASP A 23 8.31 10.60 9.47
N GLN A 24 8.86 11.18 10.54
CA GLN A 24 8.17 12.18 11.36
C GLN A 24 7.79 13.46 10.59
N LEU A 25 8.67 13.95 9.71
CA LEU A 25 8.38 15.12 8.87
C LEU A 25 7.16 14.88 7.98
N ILE A 26 7.03 13.68 7.42
CA ILE A 26 5.89 13.31 6.56
C ILE A 26 4.65 13.04 7.42
N ASP A 27 4.83 12.45 8.60
CA ASP A 27 3.73 11.90 9.38
C ASP A 27 3.10 12.80 10.44
N GLN A 28 3.88 13.74 10.99
CA GLN A 28 3.46 14.54 12.14
C GLN A 28 2.99 15.95 11.76
N ASP A 29 3.23 16.41 10.53
CA ASP A 29 2.65 17.67 10.09
C ASP A 29 1.10 17.52 10.03
N GLU A 30 0.35 18.53 10.48
CA GLU A 30 -1.12 18.58 10.42
C GLU A 30 -1.67 18.36 9.01
N THR A 31 -0.78 18.43 8.03
CA THR A 31 -0.99 18.19 6.62
C THR A 31 -0.24 16.92 6.18
N HIS A 32 -0.51 15.78 6.84
CA HIS A 32 -0.06 14.44 6.43
C HIS A 32 -0.27 14.29 4.91
N ASP A 33 0.77 13.84 4.19
CA ASP A 33 0.74 13.72 2.73
C ASP A 33 0.46 15.01 1.93
N ALA A 34 0.49 16.21 2.51
CA ALA A 34 0.24 17.42 1.74
C ALA A 34 1.28 17.68 0.66
N GLY A 35 2.51 17.16 0.80
CA GLY A 35 3.47 17.14 -0.31
C GLY A 35 2.96 16.38 -1.56
N ARG A 36 1.94 15.53 -1.46
CA ARG A 36 1.30 14.89 -2.63
C ARG A 36 0.28 15.78 -3.32
N TYR A 37 -0.31 16.73 -2.62
CA TYR A 37 -1.45 17.52 -3.09
C TYR A 37 -1.12 19.00 -3.27
N ASP A 38 -0.13 19.52 -2.56
CA ASP A 38 0.35 20.90 -2.63
C ASP A 38 1.83 20.92 -3.02
N ILE A 39 2.07 21.45 -4.22
CA ILE A 39 3.40 21.56 -4.81
C ILE A 39 4.36 22.44 -3.99
N ASN A 40 3.86 23.45 -3.30
CA ASN A 40 4.70 24.37 -2.52
C ASN A 40 5.16 23.69 -1.22
N ILE A 41 4.27 22.91 -0.59
CA ILE A 41 4.61 22.11 0.59
C ILE A 41 5.66 21.07 0.22
N PHE A 42 5.45 20.38 -0.91
CA PHE A 42 6.40 19.42 -1.45
C PHE A 42 7.78 20.01 -1.67
N GLU A 43 7.87 21.14 -2.39
CA GLU A 43 9.15 21.78 -2.68
C GLU A 43 9.88 22.19 -1.40
N ARG A 44 9.17 22.78 -0.44
CA ARG A 44 9.73 23.16 0.85
C ARG A 44 10.26 21.95 1.62
N GLN A 45 9.50 20.86 1.69
CA GLN A 45 9.90 19.64 2.38
C GLN A 45 11.10 18.98 1.69
N VAL A 46 11.11 18.88 0.36
CA VAL A 46 12.25 18.35 -0.40
C VAL A 46 13.50 19.21 -0.22
N THR A 47 13.39 20.55 -0.31
CA THR A 47 14.52 21.45 -0.04
C THR A 47 15.05 21.27 1.37
N HIS A 48 14.16 21.17 2.37
CA HIS A 48 14.54 20.93 3.75
C HIS A 48 15.28 19.59 3.92
N VAL A 49 14.70 18.49 3.42
CA VAL A 49 15.31 17.15 3.46
C VAL A 49 16.66 17.14 2.76
N LYS A 50 16.75 17.73 1.57
CA LYS A 50 17.98 17.83 0.79
C LYS A 50 19.07 18.60 1.54
N SER A 51 18.71 19.67 2.25
CA SER A 51 19.68 20.45 3.03
C SER A 51 20.29 19.68 4.19
N LEU A 52 19.56 18.70 4.76
CA LEU A 52 19.98 17.93 5.93
C LEU A 52 20.66 16.60 5.56
N TYR A 53 20.19 15.95 4.50
CA TYR A 53 20.54 14.56 4.18
C TYR A 53 21.01 14.36 2.73
N GLY A 54 21.12 15.44 1.95
CA GLY A 54 21.50 15.38 0.54
C GLY A 54 20.49 14.62 -0.32
N GLU A 55 20.96 14.12 -1.47
CA GLU A 55 20.11 13.39 -2.43
C GLU A 55 19.54 12.09 -1.85
N THR A 56 20.31 11.37 -1.02
CA THR A 56 19.84 10.12 -0.40
C THR A 56 18.63 10.34 0.50
N GLY A 57 18.59 11.46 1.23
CA GLY A 57 17.39 11.83 1.98
C GLY A 57 16.17 12.07 1.09
N VAL A 58 16.37 12.71 -0.07
CA VAL A 58 15.28 12.93 -1.04
C VAL A 58 14.83 11.61 -1.65
N GLU A 59 15.76 10.69 -1.97
CA GLU A 59 15.40 9.33 -2.42
C GLU A 59 14.56 8.59 -1.38
N TYR A 60 14.91 8.69 -0.09
CA TYR A 60 14.14 8.08 0.99
C TYR A 60 12.77 8.73 1.21
N TYR A 61 12.69 10.06 1.10
CA TYR A 61 11.43 10.80 1.12
C TYR A 61 10.48 10.32 0.00
N ILE A 62 11.00 10.13 -1.22
CA ILE A 62 10.24 9.60 -2.35
C ILE A 62 9.80 8.15 -2.09
N LEU A 63 10.70 7.32 -1.56
CA LEU A 63 10.39 5.93 -1.20
C LEU A 63 9.26 5.86 -0.16
N HIS A 64 9.27 6.74 0.84
CA HIS A 64 8.23 6.80 1.87
C HIS A 64 6.85 7.00 1.23
N HIS A 65 6.69 8.03 0.38
CA HIS A 65 5.42 8.26 -0.32
C HIS A 65 5.00 7.10 -1.25
N LEU A 66 5.97 6.44 -1.89
CA LEU A 66 5.69 5.27 -2.72
C LEU A 66 5.16 4.09 -1.90
N LEU A 67 5.72 3.84 -0.71
CA LEU A 67 5.29 2.75 0.19
C LEU A 67 3.88 2.99 0.73
N ASP A 68 3.57 4.23 1.09
CA ASP A 68 2.25 4.64 1.52
C ASP A 68 1.21 4.48 0.41
N TYR A 69 1.58 4.88 -0.80
CA TYR A 69 0.76 4.67 -1.98
C TYR A 69 0.55 3.17 -2.23
N ALA A 70 1.60 2.35 -2.13
CA ALA A 70 1.50 0.90 -2.27
C ALA A 70 0.46 0.30 -1.30
N GLU A 71 0.45 0.72 -0.04
CA GLU A 71 -0.54 0.27 0.92
C GLU A 71 -1.95 0.73 0.57
N GLN A 72 -2.15 1.99 0.20
CA GLN A 72 -3.46 2.50 -0.20
C GLN A 72 -4.02 1.71 -1.39
N ARG A 73 -3.17 1.42 -2.38
CA ARG A 73 -3.52 0.60 -3.54
C ARG A 73 -3.81 -0.84 -3.14
N LEU A 74 -2.99 -1.44 -2.28
CA LEU A 74 -3.20 -2.80 -1.80
C LEU A 74 -4.53 -2.95 -1.04
N LEU A 75 -4.89 -1.98 -0.20
CA LEU A 75 -6.20 -1.94 0.46
C LEU A 75 -7.35 -1.88 -0.56
N SER A 76 -7.22 -1.05 -1.60
CA SER A 76 -8.23 -0.98 -2.66
C SER A 76 -8.35 -2.30 -3.42
N ILE A 77 -7.23 -2.84 -3.90
CA ILE A 77 -7.18 -4.06 -4.70
C ILE A 77 -7.73 -5.24 -3.91
N LEU A 78 -7.21 -5.49 -2.70
CA LEU A 78 -7.66 -6.63 -1.88
C LEU A 78 -9.14 -6.53 -1.51
N SER A 79 -9.64 -5.32 -1.22
CA SER A 79 -11.06 -5.16 -0.92
C SER A 79 -11.94 -5.37 -2.16
N ASP A 80 -11.50 -4.99 -3.36
CA ASP A 80 -12.23 -5.30 -4.60
C ASP A 80 -12.22 -6.81 -4.91
N GLU A 81 -11.07 -7.47 -4.74
CA GLU A 81 -10.95 -8.91 -4.93
C GLU A 81 -11.79 -9.70 -3.93
N ALA A 82 -11.84 -9.25 -2.67
CA ALA A 82 -12.70 -9.81 -1.63
C ALA A 82 -14.20 -9.75 -1.98
N ILE A 83 -14.68 -8.59 -2.44
CA ILE A 83 -16.08 -8.44 -2.86
C ILE A 83 -16.36 -9.32 -4.09
N ARG A 84 -15.43 -9.36 -5.04
CA ARG A 84 -15.56 -10.20 -6.24
C ARG A 84 -15.65 -11.68 -5.87
N GLU A 85 -14.81 -12.15 -4.95
CA GLU A 85 -14.79 -13.56 -4.55
C GLU A 85 -16.11 -14.01 -3.94
N TYR A 86 -16.80 -13.16 -3.17
CA TYR A 86 -18.14 -13.47 -2.66
C TYR A 86 -19.13 -13.83 -3.77
N TYR A 87 -19.09 -13.11 -4.89
CA TYR A 87 -20.02 -13.26 -6.00
C TYR A 87 -19.61 -14.34 -7.00
N GLU A 88 -18.31 -14.47 -7.25
CA GLU A 88 -17.79 -15.39 -8.27
C GLU A 88 -17.45 -16.78 -7.70
N ARG A 89 -16.93 -16.87 -6.46
CA ARG A 89 -16.54 -18.11 -5.75
C ARG A 89 -15.78 -19.14 -6.61
N THR A 90 -14.91 -18.67 -7.51
CA THR A 90 -14.32 -19.53 -8.55
C THR A 90 -12.81 -19.51 -8.56
N ARG A 91 -12.14 -18.59 -7.85
CA ARG A 91 -10.70 -18.37 -8.00
C ARG A 91 -9.93 -18.87 -6.80
N SER A 92 -8.77 -19.46 -7.05
CA SER A 92 -7.86 -19.87 -5.97
C SER A 92 -7.17 -18.65 -5.36
N ALA A 93 -6.72 -18.74 -4.11
CA ALA A 93 -5.93 -17.69 -3.48
C ALA A 93 -4.66 -17.33 -4.29
N GLU A 94 -4.03 -18.29 -4.97
CA GLU A 94 -2.90 -18.03 -5.87
C GLU A 94 -3.29 -17.22 -7.10
N GLU A 95 -4.47 -17.44 -7.66
CA GLU A 95 -5.02 -16.63 -8.76
C GLU A 95 -5.26 -15.20 -8.33
N VAL A 96 -5.89 -15.02 -7.16
CA VAL A 96 -6.13 -13.70 -6.59
C VAL A 96 -4.80 -13.00 -6.29
N LEU A 97 -3.83 -13.70 -5.69
CA LEU A 97 -2.51 -13.13 -5.43
C LEU A 97 -1.77 -12.74 -6.72
N ARG A 98 -1.87 -13.53 -7.80
CA ARG A 98 -1.33 -13.14 -9.13
C ARG A 98 -1.94 -11.83 -9.62
N GLU A 99 -3.25 -11.66 -9.46
CA GLU A 99 -3.94 -10.44 -9.86
C GLU A 99 -3.56 -9.24 -8.97
N VAL A 100 -3.43 -9.45 -7.66
CA VAL A 100 -2.96 -8.43 -6.72
C VAL A 100 -1.56 -7.92 -7.12
N ARG A 101 -0.63 -8.83 -7.41
CA ARG A 101 0.73 -8.48 -7.87
C ARG A 101 0.70 -7.65 -9.15
N ARG A 102 -0.08 -8.10 -10.14
CA ARG A 102 -0.20 -7.43 -11.44
C ARG A 102 -0.70 -6.00 -11.27
N LYS A 103 -1.84 -5.83 -10.60
CA LYS A 103 -2.46 -4.51 -10.35
C LYS A 103 -1.56 -3.60 -9.53
N LEU A 104 -0.94 -4.11 -8.46
CA LEU A 104 -0.07 -3.31 -7.63
C LEU A 104 1.17 -2.85 -8.40
N LEU A 105 1.79 -3.71 -9.20
CA LEU A 105 2.95 -3.34 -10.00
C LEU A 105 2.60 -2.29 -11.07
N GLU A 106 1.46 -2.44 -11.74
CA GLU A 106 0.94 -1.43 -12.68
C GLU A 106 0.73 -0.08 -11.99
N ASP A 107 0.04 -0.08 -10.85
CA ASP A 107 -0.21 1.14 -10.07
C ASP A 107 1.11 1.81 -9.63
N LEU A 108 2.12 1.02 -9.21
CA LEU A 108 3.43 1.55 -8.82
C LEU A 108 4.21 2.13 -10.00
N GLN A 109 4.07 1.56 -11.21
CA GLN A 109 4.69 2.09 -12.42
C GLN A 109 4.06 3.41 -12.87
N GLU A 110 2.77 3.60 -12.57
CA GLU A 110 2.04 4.83 -12.85
C GLU A 110 2.17 5.89 -11.75
N PHE A 111 2.80 5.56 -10.61
CA PHE A 111 2.97 6.48 -9.50
C PHE A 111 3.73 7.74 -9.92
N LYS A 112 3.12 8.89 -9.62
CA LYS A 112 3.70 10.22 -9.84
C LYS A 112 3.56 11.05 -8.58
N LEU A 113 4.64 11.75 -8.25
CA LEU A 113 4.68 12.66 -7.12
C LEU A 113 4.80 14.11 -7.59
N LYS A 114 5.59 14.37 -8.63
CA LYS A 114 5.76 15.66 -9.29
C LYS A 114 6.24 15.46 -10.73
N ASP A 115 5.89 16.39 -11.61
CA ASP A 115 6.47 16.50 -12.95
C ASP A 115 7.91 17.06 -12.89
N ASP A 116 8.80 16.30 -12.25
CA ASP A 116 10.22 16.61 -12.10
C ASP A 116 11.06 15.43 -12.62
N PRO A 117 12.01 15.66 -13.55
CA PRO A 117 12.79 14.58 -14.15
C PRO A 117 13.63 13.77 -13.16
N PHE A 118 14.15 14.40 -12.10
CA PHE A 118 14.92 13.70 -11.07
C PHE A 118 13.99 12.79 -10.25
N ILE A 119 12.84 13.30 -9.81
CA ILE A 119 11.86 12.53 -9.05
C ILE A 119 11.35 11.35 -9.88
N ALA A 120 10.97 11.59 -11.14
CA ALA A 120 10.52 10.53 -12.04
C ALA A 120 11.60 9.45 -12.24
N LYS A 121 12.86 9.85 -12.39
CA LYS A 121 14.00 8.91 -12.48
C LYS A 121 14.17 8.10 -11.20
N THR A 122 14.04 8.72 -10.03
CA THR A 122 14.16 8.06 -8.72
C THR A 122 13.02 7.08 -8.50
N ILE A 123 11.77 7.46 -8.78
CA ILE A 123 10.61 6.56 -8.72
C ILE A 123 10.86 5.35 -9.63
N LYS A 124 11.25 5.58 -10.89
CA LYS A 124 11.54 4.49 -11.84
C LYS A 124 12.66 3.56 -11.34
N LYS A 125 13.71 4.11 -10.73
CA LYS A 125 14.80 3.32 -10.11
C LYS A 125 14.26 2.45 -8.98
N ILE A 126 13.44 2.98 -8.08
CA ILE A 126 12.86 2.25 -6.95
C ILE A 126 11.88 1.18 -7.45
N VAL A 127 10.96 1.52 -8.35
CA VAL A 127 9.96 0.59 -8.89
C VAL A 127 10.61 -0.61 -9.60
N LYS A 128 11.79 -0.41 -10.21
CA LYS A 128 12.56 -1.52 -10.80
C LYS A 128 12.90 -2.61 -9.79
N PHE A 129 13.08 -2.31 -8.51
CA PHE A 129 13.30 -3.33 -7.48
C PHE A 129 12.09 -4.25 -7.30
N TYR A 130 10.88 -3.70 -7.40
CA TYR A 130 9.63 -4.45 -7.26
C TYR A 130 9.20 -5.18 -8.54
N GLN A 131 9.95 -5.08 -9.64
CA GLN A 131 9.77 -5.96 -10.79
C GLN A 131 10.25 -7.39 -10.50
N ASN A 132 11.11 -7.56 -9.50
CA ASN A 132 11.41 -8.88 -8.96
C ASN A 132 10.23 -9.36 -8.11
N LEU A 133 9.67 -10.52 -8.46
CA LEU A 133 8.47 -11.07 -7.83
C LEU A 133 8.66 -11.35 -6.33
N ASP A 134 9.84 -11.78 -5.90
CA ASP A 134 10.12 -12.03 -4.49
C ASP A 134 10.14 -10.73 -3.69
N MET A 135 10.67 -9.66 -4.28
CA MET A 135 10.68 -8.33 -3.66
C MET A 135 9.25 -7.76 -3.55
N LEU A 136 8.43 -7.94 -4.59
CA LEU A 136 7.04 -7.51 -4.56
C LEU A 136 6.22 -8.31 -3.54
N ASP A 137 6.40 -9.63 -3.49
CA ASP A 137 5.74 -10.50 -2.52
C ASP A 137 6.11 -10.13 -1.09
N GLU A 138 7.39 -9.84 -0.84
CA GLU A 138 7.85 -9.44 0.49
C GLU A 138 7.28 -8.09 0.89
N LEU A 139 7.16 -7.15 -0.06
CA LEU A 139 6.52 -5.86 0.18
C LEU A 139 5.05 -6.04 0.56
N ILE A 140 4.31 -6.84 -0.21
CA ILE A 140 2.90 -7.15 0.06
C ILE A 140 2.77 -7.77 1.45
N PHE A 141 3.61 -8.76 1.75
CA PHE A 141 3.62 -9.42 3.05
C PHE A 141 3.89 -8.45 4.20
N ASP A 142 4.94 -7.63 4.09
CA ASP A 142 5.30 -6.66 5.12
C ASP A 142 4.20 -5.64 5.41
N ILE A 143 3.53 -5.17 4.36
CA ILE A 143 2.39 -4.24 4.48
C ILE A 143 1.20 -4.95 5.14
N MET A 144 0.85 -6.15 4.66
CA MET A 144 -0.27 -6.93 5.20
C MET A 144 -0.06 -7.32 6.67
N ASN A 145 1.18 -7.58 7.06
CA ASN A 145 1.59 -7.92 8.42
C ASN A 145 1.73 -6.68 9.34
N GLY A 146 1.36 -5.49 8.89
CA GLY A 146 1.32 -4.29 9.72
C GLY A 146 0.11 -4.26 10.65
N ASP A 147 0.30 -3.85 11.91
CA ASP A 147 -0.71 -3.93 12.99
C ASP A 147 -2.08 -3.35 12.63
N ASN A 148 -2.11 -2.25 11.85
CA ASN A 148 -3.34 -1.56 11.48
C ASN A 148 -3.92 -2.00 10.13
N PHE A 149 -3.18 -2.78 9.33
CA PHE A 149 -3.60 -3.14 7.98
C PHE A 149 -4.84 -4.03 7.98
N PRO A 150 -4.90 -5.16 8.73
CA PRO A 150 -6.09 -6.02 8.76
C PRO A 150 -7.35 -5.27 9.20
N LYS A 151 -7.23 -4.41 10.24
CA LYS A 151 -8.35 -3.60 10.73
C LYS A 151 -8.87 -2.63 9.66
N ARG A 152 -7.97 -1.95 8.94
CA ARG A 152 -8.36 -1.01 7.88
C ARG A 152 -8.96 -1.72 6.68
N LEU A 153 -8.39 -2.86 6.29
CA LEU A 153 -8.92 -3.69 5.21
C LEU A 153 -10.33 -4.19 5.54
N GLY A 154 -10.55 -4.71 6.75
CA GLY A 154 -11.87 -5.14 7.23
C GLY A 154 -12.90 -4.01 7.20
N ASN A 155 -12.54 -2.81 7.64
CA ASN A 155 -13.43 -1.64 7.56
C ASN A 155 -13.78 -1.28 6.11
N ILE A 156 -12.81 -1.31 5.18
CA ILE A 156 -13.06 -1.00 3.77
C ILE A 156 -13.97 -2.05 3.13
N ILE A 157 -13.73 -3.34 3.39
CA ILE A 157 -14.58 -4.44 2.89
C ILE A 157 -16.00 -4.28 3.42
N TYR A 158 -16.15 -4.02 4.72
CA TYR A 158 -17.46 -3.77 5.32
C TYR A 158 -18.20 -2.62 4.62
N MET A 159 -17.52 -1.48 4.41
CA MET A 159 -18.11 -0.33 3.71
C MET A 159 -18.47 -0.65 2.26
N LYS A 160 -17.65 -1.43 1.55
CA LYS A 160 -17.94 -1.90 0.18
C LYS A 160 -19.07 -2.92 0.14
N ALA A 161 -19.28 -3.73 1.18
CA ALA A 161 -20.34 -4.73 1.27
C ALA A 161 -21.73 -4.13 1.51
N ILE A 162 -21.83 -2.94 2.11
CA ILE A 162 -23.12 -2.29 2.42
C ILE A 162 -23.99 -2.09 1.15
N PRO A 163 -23.51 -1.46 0.06
CA PRO A 163 -24.30 -1.31 -1.18
C PRO A 163 -24.83 -2.63 -1.74
N HIS A 164 -24.06 -3.71 -1.61
CA HIS A 164 -24.39 -5.06 -2.07
C HIS A 164 -25.46 -5.76 -1.23
N SER A 165 -25.74 -5.21 -0.05
CA SER A 165 -26.64 -5.76 0.96
C SER A 165 -27.86 -4.88 1.22
N LYS A 166 -28.08 -3.83 0.42
CA LYS A 166 -29.26 -2.97 0.51
C LYS A 166 -30.47 -3.61 -0.17
N SER A 167 -31.59 -3.64 0.54
CA SER A 167 -32.94 -3.83 0.00
C SER A 167 -33.78 -2.62 0.37
N TRP A 168 -34.39 -1.95 -0.62
CA TRP A 168 -35.31 -0.79 -0.62
C TRP A 168 -35.33 0.21 0.58
N TYR A 169 -35.28 -0.23 1.84
CA TYR A 169 -35.24 0.62 3.04
C TYR A 169 -34.30 0.15 4.19
N PHE A 170 -33.57 -0.97 4.05
CA PHE A 170 -32.70 -1.50 5.11
C PHE A 170 -31.44 -2.19 4.56
N ILE A 171 -30.41 -2.26 5.42
CA ILE A 171 -29.20 -3.04 5.18
C ILE A 171 -29.44 -4.43 5.75
N ASP A 172 -29.31 -5.46 4.91
CA ASP A 172 -29.30 -6.86 5.36
C ASP A 172 -27.95 -7.15 6.04
N GLN A 173 -27.92 -7.01 7.36
CA GLN A 173 -26.69 -7.21 8.15
C GLN A 173 -26.14 -8.63 8.00
N LYS A 174 -27.01 -9.63 7.88
CA LYS A 174 -26.59 -11.03 7.73
C LYS A 174 -25.80 -11.22 6.43
N LYS A 175 -26.25 -10.56 5.36
CA LYS A 175 -25.56 -10.59 4.06
C LYS A 175 -24.23 -9.82 4.10
N VAL A 176 -24.16 -8.69 4.80
CA VAL A 176 -22.89 -7.97 5.02
C VAL A 176 -21.90 -8.88 5.74
N ASP A 177 -22.32 -9.54 6.81
CA ASP A 177 -21.46 -10.43 7.59
C ASP A 177 -21.00 -11.64 6.75
N GLU A 178 -21.86 -12.19 5.88
CA GLU A 178 -21.48 -13.26 4.95
C GLU A 178 -20.39 -12.83 3.97
N ILE A 179 -20.54 -11.63 3.36
CA ILE A 179 -19.53 -11.05 2.44
C ILE A 179 -18.20 -10.86 3.18
N VAL A 180 -18.24 -10.29 4.38
CA VAL A 180 -17.04 -10.01 5.18
C VAL A 180 -16.32 -11.31 5.58
N ASN A 181 -17.05 -12.37 5.95
CA ASN A 181 -16.45 -13.64 6.32
C ASN A 181 -15.71 -14.30 5.15
N ILE A 182 -16.35 -14.39 3.98
CA ILE A 182 -15.73 -14.95 2.77
C ILE A 182 -14.49 -14.13 2.35
N ALA A 183 -14.59 -12.80 2.46
CA ALA A 183 -13.46 -11.92 2.21
C ALA A 183 -12.28 -12.19 3.14
N ILE A 184 -12.53 -12.34 4.44
CA ILE A 184 -11.51 -12.64 5.45
C ILE A 184 -10.84 -13.99 5.16
N GLU A 185 -11.60 -15.01 4.78
CA GLU A 185 -11.06 -16.32 4.40
C GLU A 185 -10.11 -16.21 3.20
N CYS A 186 -10.55 -15.60 2.09
CA CYS A 186 -9.75 -15.40 0.89
C CYS A 186 -8.44 -14.63 1.19
N ILE A 187 -8.53 -13.52 1.94
CA ILE A 187 -7.36 -12.72 2.31
C ILE A 187 -6.43 -13.50 3.25
N GLY A 188 -6.99 -14.30 4.16
CA GLY A 188 -6.25 -15.18 5.06
C GLY A 188 -5.44 -16.23 4.30
N GLU A 189 -5.99 -16.81 3.25
CA GLU A 189 -5.28 -17.76 2.38
C GLU A 189 -4.12 -17.10 1.63
N ILE A 190 -4.35 -15.91 1.07
CA ILE A 190 -3.30 -15.10 0.41
C ILE A 190 -2.16 -14.81 1.40
N PHE A 191 -2.51 -14.37 2.61
CA PHE A 191 -1.53 -14.11 3.65
C PHE A 191 -0.78 -15.40 4.04
N GLY A 192 -1.47 -16.54 4.12
CA GLY A 192 -0.86 -17.83 4.40
C GLY A 192 0.15 -18.27 3.33
N ILE A 193 -0.13 -18.01 2.05
CA ILE A 193 0.81 -18.26 0.94
C ILE A 193 2.08 -17.40 1.13
N LEU A 194 1.92 -16.12 1.41
CA LEU A 194 3.04 -15.20 1.60
C LEU A 194 3.84 -15.50 2.88
N ALA A 195 3.16 -15.82 3.98
CA ALA A 195 3.81 -16.14 5.25
C ALA A 195 4.70 -17.38 5.12
N LYS A 196 4.26 -18.43 4.41
CA LYS A 196 5.07 -19.63 4.14
C LYS A 196 6.35 -19.33 3.33
N LYS A 197 6.36 -18.24 2.56
CA LYS A 197 7.48 -17.84 1.72
C LYS A 197 8.57 -17.09 2.50
N PHE A 198 8.20 -16.40 3.58
CA PHE A 198 9.08 -15.49 4.32
C PHE A 198 9.26 -15.84 5.82
N GLN A 199 8.81 -17.02 6.24
CA GLN A 199 9.15 -17.67 7.52
C GLN A 199 10.36 -18.57 7.34
#